data_AF-A0A919GHL1-F1
#
_entry.id   AF-A0A919GHL1-F1
#
_cell.length_a   1.000
_cell.length_b   1.000
_cell.length_c   1.000
_cell.angle_alpha   90.00
_cell.angle_beta   90.00
_cell.angle_gamma   90.00
#
_symmetry.space_group_name_H-M   'P 1'
#
loop_
_entity.id
_entity.type
_entity.pdbx_description
1 polymer ?
#
loop_
_entity_poly.entity_id
_entity_poly.type
_entity_poly.pdbx_seq_one_letter_code
_entity_poly.pdbx_strand_id
1 'polypeptide(L)'
;MASPLQGEERDESAEAIQRDEEDAARPAELFYPHVAEFVSDRLIYLVGRTALGSGRVWCPEWYRHAEALSRLDSVWRAWEALRWEASFGMSNWWIHHLEPHMRALLDPDTGPFAHCAEGHQNPQPLPVFDPPEGLFFDQRGSMNPFTLD
;
A
#
# COMPACT_ATOMS: atom_id res chain seq x y z
N MET A 1 46.02 40.06 11.80
CA MET A 1 44.62 39.57 11.67
C MET A 1 44.44 39.06 10.26
N ALA A 2 44.24 37.75 10.09
CA ALA A 2 43.52 37.11 8.98
C ALA A 2 43.70 35.60 9.13
N SER A 3 42.75 34.93 9.79
CA SER A 3 42.59 33.47 9.65
C SER A 3 41.82 33.22 8.35
N PRO A 4 42.24 32.30 7.48
CA PRO A 4 41.40 31.84 6.39
C PRO A 4 40.33 30.91 6.98
N LEU A 5 39.08 31.36 6.92
CA LEU A 5 37.91 30.48 7.00
C LEU A 5 37.91 29.63 5.73
N GLN A 6 38.50 28.43 5.79
CA GLN A 6 38.17 27.38 4.83
C GLN A 6 36.84 26.79 5.26
N GLY A 7 35.75 27.37 4.76
CA GLY A 7 34.49 26.66 4.64
C GLY A 7 34.70 25.60 3.57
N GLU A 8 35.03 24.38 3.99
CA GLU A 8 34.88 23.19 3.15
C GLU A 8 33.38 22.99 2.94
N GLU A 9 32.84 23.65 1.91
CA GLU A 9 31.62 23.18 1.27
C GLU A 9 31.97 21.77 0.76
N ARG A 10 31.53 20.75 1.51
CA ARG A 10 31.52 19.36 1.06
C ARG A 10 30.61 19.32 -0.15
N ASP A 11 31.21 19.50 -1.32
CA ASP A 11 30.66 19.10 -2.60
C ASP A 11 30.39 17.59 -2.48
N GLU A 12 29.13 17.23 -2.21
CA GLU A 12 28.70 15.84 -2.31
C GLU A 12 28.94 15.44 -3.75
N SER A 13 30.05 14.73 -3.99
CA SER A 13 30.46 14.32 -5.33
C SER A 13 29.27 13.74 -6.08
N ALA A 14 29.13 14.04 -7.37
CA ALA A 14 28.04 13.51 -8.20
C ALA A 14 27.90 11.97 -8.09
N GLU A 15 29.01 11.26 -7.83
CA GLU A 15 29.05 9.82 -7.56
C GLU A 15 28.33 9.41 -6.27
N ALA A 16 28.32 10.25 -5.24
CA ALA A 16 27.58 10.02 -3.99
C ALA A 16 26.07 10.21 -4.21
N ILE A 17 25.68 11.27 -4.91
CA ILE A 17 24.29 11.53 -5.30
C ILE A 17 23.77 10.36 -6.15
N GLN A 18 24.55 9.94 -7.15
CA GLN A 18 24.18 8.86 -8.06
C GLN A 18 24.09 7.51 -7.34
N ARG A 19 24.96 7.23 -6.36
CA ARG A 19 24.88 6.03 -5.52
C ARG A 19 23.66 6.05 -4.60
N ASP A 20 23.32 7.20 -4.03
CA ASP A 20 22.14 7.33 -3.19
C ASP A 20 20.84 7.21 -4.02
N GLU A 21 20.83 7.72 -5.26
CA GLU A 21 19.76 7.48 -6.24
C GLU A 21 19.65 6.00 -6.64
N GLU A 22 20.77 5.33 -6.90
CA GLU A 22 20.82 3.90 -7.22
C GLU A 22 20.38 3.02 -6.04
N ASP A 23 20.75 3.39 -4.82
CA ASP A 23 20.32 2.71 -3.60
C ASP A 23 18.85 2.94 -3.28
N ALA A 24 18.33 4.14 -3.55
CA ALA A 24 16.90 4.42 -3.53
C ALA A 24 16.13 3.69 -4.65
N ALA A 25 16.78 3.43 -5.79
CA ALA A 25 16.20 2.75 -6.95
C ALA A 25 16.28 1.21 -6.87
N ARG A 26 17.16 0.64 -6.05
CA ARG A 26 17.20 -0.82 -5.82
C ARG A 26 15.88 -1.26 -5.20
N PRO A 27 15.20 -2.28 -5.77
CA PRO A 27 14.01 -2.84 -5.15
C PRO A 27 14.38 -3.30 -3.75
N ALA A 28 13.86 -2.61 -2.73
CA ALA A 28 14.07 -3.01 -1.36
C ALA A 28 13.62 -4.46 -1.22
N GLU A 29 14.50 -5.32 -0.71
CA GLU A 29 14.12 -6.69 -0.36
C GLU A 29 12.95 -6.61 0.61
N LEU A 30 11.85 -7.27 0.24
CA LEU A 30 10.64 -7.27 1.04
C LEU A 30 10.95 -7.95 2.38
N PHE A 31 10.61 -7.29 3.49
CA PHE A 31 10.82 -7.90 4.81
C PHE A 31 9.79 -9.01 5.06
N TYR A 32 8.51 -8.74 4.75
CA TYR A 32 7.51 -9.79 4.67
C TYR A 32 7.41 -10.27 3.23
N PRO A 33 7.37 -11.58 2.94
CA PRO A 33 7.31 -12.08 1.57
C PRO A 33 5.97 -11.80 0.88
N HIS A 34 4.90 -11.62 1.65
CA HIS A 34 3.57 -11.31 1.14
C HIS A 34 2.65 -10.73 2.23
N VAL A 35 1.54 -10.12 1.80
CA VAL A 35 0.52 -9.53 2.67
C VAL A 35 0.03 -10.46 3.79
N ALA A 36 -0.09 -11.78 3.55
CA ALA A 36 -0.63 -12.68 4.57
C ALA A 36 0.25 -12.79 5.83
N GLU A 37 1.59 -12.77 5.69
CA GLU A 37 2.53 -12.82 6.80
C GLU A 37 2.60 -11.47 7.51
N PHE A 38 2.58 -10.37 6.73
CA PHE A 38 2.44 -9.03 7.28
C PHE A 38 1.17 -8.89 8.15
N VAL A 39 0.05 -9.46 7.69
CA VAL A 39 -1.20 -9.43 8.45
C VAL A 39 -1.08 -10.24 9.74
N SER A 40 -0.65 -11.50 9.66
CA SER A 40 -0.60 -12.41 10.83
C SER A 40 0.42 -11.97 11.88
N ASP A 41 1.57 -11.44 11.46
CA ASP A 41 2.70 -11.24 12.37
C ASP A 41 2.77 -9.82 12.90
N ARG A 42 2.12 -8.87 12.21
CA ARG A 42 2.20 -7.45 12.56
C ARG A 42 0.83 -6.80 12.63
N LEU A 43 0.08 -6.77 11.53
CA LEU A 43 -1.10 -5.91 11.42
C LEU A 43 -2.14 -6.17 12.50
N ILE A 44 -2.43 -7.45 12.79
CA ILE A 44 -3.45 -7.82 13.79
C ILE A 44 -3.12 -7.34 15.21
N TYR A 45 -1.85 -7.04 15.50
CA TYR A 45 -1.42 -6.50 16.79
C TYR A 45 -1.49 -4.97 16.84
N LEU A 46 -1.47 -4.31 15.67
CA LEU A 46 -1.56 -2.85 15.54
C LEU A 46 -3.00 -2.36 15.54
N VAL A 47 -3.89 -3.13 14.92
CA VAL A 47 -5.32 -2.82 14.85
C VAL A 47 -5.96 -3.44 16.08
N GLY A 48 -6.24 -2.60 17.09
CA GLY A 48 -6.79 -3.05 18.37
C GLY A 48 -8.01 -3.97 18.22
N ARG A 49 -8.13 -4.95 19.13
CA ARG A 49 -9.20 -5.95 19.13
C ARG A 49 -10.56 -5.27 18.95
N THR A 50 -11.30 -5.67 17.91
CA THR A 50 -12.73 -5.36 17.77
C THR A 50 -13.45 -6.03 18.94
N ALA A 51 -13.53 -5.33 20.07
CA ALA A 51 -14.33 -5.78 21.20
C ALA A 51 -15.81 -5.81 20.76
N LEU A 52 -16.61 -6.70 21.36
CA LEU A 52 -18.06 -6.65 21.22
C LEU A 52 -18.54 -5.23 21.57
N GLY A 53 -19.28 -4.60 20.65
CA GLY A 53 -19.74 -3.20 20.79
C GLY A 53 -18.77 -2.12 20.29
N SER A 54 -17.62 -2.48 19.70
CA SER A 54 -16.68 -1.51 19.11
C SER A 54 -17.18 -0.83 17.82
N GLY A 55 -18.32 -1.26 17.28
CA GLY A 55 -18.84 -0.78 16.00
C GLY A 55 -17.92 -1.09 14.83
N ARG A 56 -17.16 -2.20 14.91
CA ARG A 56 -16.21 -2.63 13.89
C ARG A 56 -16.36 -4.12 13.61
N VAL A 57 -16.26 -4.51 12.35
CA VAL A 57 -16.35 -5.92 11.93
C VAL A 57 -15.04 -6.36 11.27
N TRP A 58 -14.56 -7.54 11.64
CA TRP A 58 -13.41 -8.19 11.03
C TRP A 58 -13.79 -9.62 10.64
N CYS A 59 -13.53 -9.99 9.38
CA CYS A 59 -13.70 -11.37 8.92
C CYS A 59 -12.37 -12.14 9.08
N PRO A 60 -12.31 -13.25 9.84
CA PRO A 60 -11.10 -14.07 9.92
C PRO A 60 -10.64 -14.65 8.57
N GLU A 61 -11.59 -14.86 7.65
CA GLU A 61 -11.33 -15.27 6.26
C GLU A 61 -11.18 -14.06 5.32
N TRP A 62 -10.54 -12.98 5.79
CA TRP A 62 -10.38 -11.71 5.07
C TRP A 62 -9.86 -11.87 3.63
N TYR A 63 -9.01 -12.87 3.38
CA TYR A 63 -8.42 -13.16 2.07
C TYR A 63 -9.45 -13.60 1.01
N ARG A 64 -10.68 -13.95 1.42
CA ARG A 64 -11.80 -14.28 0.53
C ARG A 64 -12.58 -13.06 0.06
N HIS A 65 -12.26 -11.87 0.58
CA HIS A 65 -12.84 -10.61 0.16
C HIS A 65 -11.82 -9.88 -0.73
N ALA A 66 -12.10 -9.78 -2.04
CA ALA A 66 -11.18 -9.18 -3.00
C ALA A 66 -10.80 -7.74 -2.64
N GLU A 67 -11.77 -6.94 -2.17
CA GLU A 67 -11.51 -5.58 -1.70
C GLU A 67 -10.59 -5.57 -0.48
N ALA A 68 -10.81 -6.47 0.50
CA ALA A 68 -9.95 -6.54 1.67
C ALA A 68 -8.53 -6.95 1.33
N LEU A 69 -8.38 -7.98 0.49
CA LEU A 69 -7.08 -8.43 -0.01
C LEU A 69 -6.33 -7.28 -0.69
N SER A 70 -6.99 -6.53 -1.59
CA SER A 70 -6.38 -5.40 -2.29
C SER A 70 -5.99 -4.26 -1.35
N ARG A 71 -6.87 -3.90 -0.39
CA ARG A 71 -6.58 -2.85 0.61
C ARG A 71 -5.41 -3.24 1.52
N LEU A 72 -5.38 -4.48 2.01
CA LEU A 72 -4.32 -4.97 2.88
C LEU A 72 -2.99 -5.10 2.13
N ASP A 73 -3.01 -5.55 0.87
CA ASP A 73 -1.81 -5.60 0.03
C ASP A 73 -1.24 -4.19 -0.19
N SER A 74 -2.10 -3.20 -0.42
CA SER A 74 -1.70 -1.79 -0.55
C SER A 74 -1.06 -1.26 0.73
N VAL A 75 -1.62 -1.58 1.90
CA VAL A 75 -1.07 -1.19 3.22
C VAL A 75 0.30 -1.82 3.46
N TRP A 76 0.45 -3.10 3.12
CA TRP A 76 1.71 -3.83 3.23
C TRP A 76 2.77 -3.25 2.29
N ARG A 77 2.45 -3.04 1.00
CA ARG A 77 3.38 -2.42 0.04
C ARG A 77 3.84 -1.03 0.46
N ALA A 78 2.92 -0.22 0.98
CA ALA A 78 3.26 1.10 1.52
C ALA A 78 4.16 0.99 2.75
N TRP A 79 3.94 -0.02 3.61
CA TRP A 79 4.82 -0.27 4.75
C TRP A 79 6.23 -0.65 4.29
N GLU A 80 6.36 -1.58 3.34
CA GLU A 80 7.66 -2.01 2.80
C GLU A 80 8.44 -0.83 2.19
N ALA A 81 7.75 0.06 1.47
CA ALA A 81 8.37 1.25 0.89
C ALA A 81 8.81 2.27 1.96
N LEU A 82 8.04 2.43 3.04
CA LEU A 82 8.26 3.49 4.03
C LEU A 82 9.06 3.04 5.26
N ARG A 83 9.30 1.73 5.46
CA ARG A 83 9.94 1.19 6.68
C ARG A 83 11.38 1.64 6.90
N TRP A 84 12.08 2.06 5.84
CA TRP A 84 13.46 2.55 5.89
C TRP A 84 13.58 4.06 5.79
N GLU A 85 12.48 4.78 5.55
CA GLU A 85 12.53 6.25 5.48
C GLU A 85 12.67 6.81 6.90
N ALA A 86 13.81 7.46 7.16
CA ALA A 86 14.25 7.83 8.50
C ALA A 86 13.48 9.01 9.12
N SER A 87 12.86 9.86 8.31
CA SER A 87 12.25 11.12 8.76
C SER A 87 10.84 10.89 9.31
N PHE A 88 9.89 10.66 8.40
CA PHE A 88 8.46 10.59 8.69
C PHE A 88 7.81 9.34 8.09
N GLY A 89 8.58 8.41 7.52
CA GLY A 89 8.10 7.23 6.81
C GLY A 89 7.00 6.49 7.56
N MET A 90 7.27 6.13 8.81
CA MET A 90 6.29 5.44 9.65
C MET A 90 5.08 6.30 10.01
N SER A 91 5.26 7.60 10.24
CA SER A 91 4.15 8.52 10.52
C SER A 91 3.23 8.65 9.29
N ASN A 92 3.83 8.83 8.12
CA ASN A 92 3.13 8.88 6.84
C ASN A 92 2.42 7.56 6.54
N TRP A 93 3.08 6.43 6.82
CA TRP A 93 2.46 5.11 6.68
C TRP A 93 1.19 4.98 7.51
N TRP A 94 1.23 5.38 8.79
CA TRP A 94 0.05 5.36 9.66
C TRP A 94 -1.10 6.22 9.11
N ILE A 95 -0.82 7.51 8.86
CA ILE A 95 -1.84 8.52 8.56
C ILE A 95 -2.40 8.35 7.15
N HIS A 96 -1.55 8.07 6.16
CA HIS A 96 -1.94 8.06 4.75
C HIS A 96 -2.32 6.68 4.23
N HIS A 97 -1.80 5.61 4.84
CA HIS A 97 -1.98 4.26 4.30
C HIS A 97 -2.76 3.36 5.26
N LEU A 98 -2.34 3.24 6.52
CA LEU A 98 -2.98 2.29 7.43
C LEU A 98 -4.38 2.76 7.86
N GLU A 99 -4.49 3.92 8.50
CA GLU A 99 -5.75 4.36 9.11
C GLU A 99 -6.92 4.50 8.12
N PRO A 100 -6.76 5.10 6.92
CA PRO A 100 -7.87 5.23 5.98
C PRO A 100 -8.37 3.87 5.48
N HIS A 101 -7.45 2.95 5.21
CA HIS A 101 -7.79 1.60 4.77
C HIS A 101 -8.45 0.80 5.90
N MET A 102 -7.93 0.87 7.13
CA MET A 102 -8.53 0.17 8.27
C MET A 102 -9.90 0.72 8.63
N ARG A 103 -10.13 2.03 8.51
CA ARG A 103 -11.45 2.63 8.72
C ARG A 103 -12.48 2.04 7.76
N ALA A 104 -12.17 1.99 6.47
CA ALA A 104 -13.06 1.41 5.46
C ALA A 104 -13.23 -0.11 5.61
N LEU A 105 -12.15 -0.83 5.92
CA LEU A 105 -12.17 -2.29 6.11
C LEU A 105 -13.08 -2.71 7.26
N LEU A 106 -12.99 -1.98 8.37
CA LEU A 106 -13.67 -2.34 9.62
C LEU A 106 -15.06 -1.73 9.74
N ASP A 107 -15.49 -0.93 8.78
CA ASP A 107 -16.79 -0.28 8.78
C ASP A 107 -17.91 -1.34 8.78
N PRO A 108 -18.81 -1.34 9.79
CA PRO A 108 -19.81 -2.38 9.96
C PRO A 108 -20.96 -2.28 8.96
N ASP A 109 -21.15 -1.12 8.34
CA ASP A 109 -22.32 -0.83 7.48
C ASP A 109 -21.94 -0.93 5.99
N THR A 110 -20.76 -0.44 5.64
CA THR A 110 -20.32 -0.26 4.25
C THR A 110 -19.02 -1.01 3.92
N GLY A 111 -18.33 -1.53 4.93
CA GLY A 111 -17.06 -2.24 4.75
C GLY A 111 -17.24 -3.62 4.11
N PRO A 112 -16.17 -4.20 3.55
CA PRO A 112 -16.21 -5.50 2.90
C PRO A 112 -16.58 -6.65 3.85
N PHE A 113 -16.47 -6.42 5.16
CA PHE A 113 -16.81 -7.38 6.21
C PHE A 113 -18.17 -7.12 6.86
N ALA A 114 -18.96 -6.13 6.42
CA ALA A 114 -20.22 -5.73 7.05
C ALA A 114 -21.16 -6.92 7.38
N HIS A 115 -21.24 -7.90 6.47
CA HIS A 115 -22.10 -9.08 6.63
C HIS A 115 -21.43 -10.26 7.34
N CYS A 116 -20.18 -10.12 7.80
CA CYS A 116 -19.39 -11.22 8.35
C CYS A 116 -19.40 -11.30 9.88
N ALA A 117 -20.25 -10.50 10.56
CA ALA A 117 -20.31 -10.43 12.02
C ALA A 117 -20.60 -11.78 12.70
N GLU A 118 -21.42 -12.63 12.07
CA GLU A 118 -21.78 -13.96 12.57
C GLU A 118 -21.07 -15.11 11.83
N GLY A 119 -20.09 -14.80 10.98
CA GLY A 119 -19.35 -15.76 10.16
C GLY A 119 -19.16 -15.29 8.73
N HIS A 120 -18.16 -15.86 8.04
CA HIS A 120 -17.78 -15.46 6.69
C HIS A 120 -18.96 -15.55 5.71
N GLN A 121 -19.18 -14.48 4.95
CA GLN A 121 -20.16 -14.40 3.87
C GLN A 121 -19.44 -14.08 2.56
N ASN A 122 -19.72 -14.86 1.50
CA ASN A 122 -19.11 -14.62 0.20
C ASN A 122 -19.64 -13.31 -0.40
N PRO A 123 -18.75 -12.36 -0.76
CA PRO A 123 -19.18 -11.12 -1.39
C PRO A 123 -19.82 -11.39 -2.75
N GLN A 124 -20.89 -10.67 -3.06
CA GLN A 124 -21.51 -10.70 -4.38
C GLN A 124 -20.88 -9.60 -5.25
N PRO A 125 -20.57 -9.87 -6.53
CA PRO A 125 -20.10 -8.83 -7.44
C PRO A 125 -21.18 -7.78 -7.66
N LEU A 126 -20.77 -6.56 -8.01
CA LEU A 126 -21.71 -5.53 -8.41
C LEU A 126 -22.45 -5.96 -9.68
N PRO A 127 -23.75 -5.67 -9.81
CA PRO A 127 -24.47 -5.92 -11.04
C PRO A 127 -23.91 -5.02 -12.15
N VAL A 128 -23.51 -5.63 -13.26
CA VAL A 128 -23.00 -4.95 -14.45
C VAL A 128 -23.82 -5.38 -15.66
N PHE A 129 -24.19 -4.44 -16.51
CA PHE A 129 -24.77 -4.72 -17.81
C PHE A 129 -23.70 -4.67 -18.89
N ASP A 130 -23.86 -5.47 -19.93
CA ASP A 130 -22.95 -5.43 -21.06
C ASP A 130 -23.00 -4.04 -21.72
N PRO A 131 -21.83 -3.42 -21.97
CA PRO A 131 -21.79 -2.15 -22.69
C PRO A 131 -22.23 -2.36 -24.14
N PRO A 132 -22.84 -1.33 -24.78
CA PRO A 132 -23.17 -1.40 -26.19
C PRO A 132 -21.96 -1.74 -27.07
N GLU A 133 -22.21 -2.50 -28.14
CA GLU A 133 -21.17 -2.84 -29.12
C GLU A 133 -20.54 -1.57 -29.70
N GLY A 134 -19.21 -1.57 -29.84
CA GLY A 134 -18.44 -0.45 -30.39
C GLY A 134 -18.18 0.73 -29.45
N LEU A 135 -18.66 0.70 -28.19
CA LEU A 135 -18.38 1.76 -27.21
C LEU A 135 -16.92 1.78 -26.75
N PHE A 136 -16.29 0.60 -26.66
CA PHE A 136 -14.90 0.44 -26.23
C PHE A 136 -14.06 -0.22 -27.32
N PHE A 137 -12.81 0.20 -27.46
CA PHE A 137 -11.83 -0.34 -28.40
C PHE A 137 -10.51 -0.63 -27.69
N ASP A 138 -9.71 -1.57 -28.20
CA ASP A 138 -8.42 -1.92 -27.62
C ASP A 138 -7.42 -0.75 -27.76
N GLN A 139 -7.03 -0.17 -26.63
CA GLN A 139 -6.10 0.97 -26.57
C GLN A 139 -4.63 0.52 -26.48
N ARG A 140 -4.33 -0.78 -26.42
CA ARG A 140 -2.95 -1.30 -26.29
C ARG A 140 -2.16 -1.21 -27.60
N GLY A 141 -2.68 -0.58 -28.66
CA GLY A 141 -2.14 -0.63 -30.01
C GLY A 141 -2.35 0.60 -30.90
N SER A 142 -2.10 1.83 -30.41
CA SER A 142 -1.79 2.96 -31.32
C SER A 142 -0.37 3.47 -31.05
N MET A 143 0.56 3.09 -31.93
CA MET A 143 2.01 3.33 -31.89
C MET A 143 2.78 2.68 -30.73
N ASN A 144 3.62 1.70 -31.08
CA ASN A 144 4.79 1.37 -30.27
C ASN A 144 5.91 2.38 -30.64
N PRO A 145 6.24 3.37 -29.79
CA PRO A 145 7.21 4.43 -30.13
C PRO A 145 8.66 3.92 -30.23
N PHE A 146 8.91 2.63 -29.99
CA PHE A 146 10.23 2.02 -29.99
C PHE A 146 10.45 1.01 -31.13
N THR A 147 9.54 0.93 -32.10
CA THR A 147 9.82 0.17 -33.33
C THR A 147 10.53 1.12 -34.30
N LEU A 148 11.86 1.07 -34.32
CA LEU A 148 12.66 1.72 -35.36
C LEU A 148 12.68 0.78 -36.57
N ASP A 149 12.22 1.28 -37.73
CA ASP A 149 12.51 0.67 -39.05
C ASP A 149 14.01 0.59 -39.32
#